data_AF-A0A3D0X017-F1
#
_entry.id   AF-A0A3D0X017-F1
#
_cell.length_a   1.000
_cell.length_b   1.000
_cell.length_c   1.000
_cell.angle_alpha   90.00
_cell.angle_beta   90.00
_cell.angle_gamma   90.00
#
_symmetry.space_group_name_H-M   'P 1'
#
loop_
_entity.id
_entity.type
_entity.pdbx_description
1 polymer ?
#
loop_
_entity_poly.entity_id
_entity_poly.type
_entity_poly.pdbx_seq_one_letter_code
_entity_poly.pdbx_strand_id
1 'polypeptide(L)' 'KDGTIAGSTTNIHKEVQNLIRFGVPVRQVIKSATINPAKEIGAEGEIGSIRAGKQADLVVMDSDWKIAAVVKSGR' A
#
# COMPACT_ATOMS: atom_id res chain seq x y z
N LYS A 1 22.26 -1.47 -26.30
CA LYS A 1 21.04 -1.23 -25.51
C LYS A 1 20.83 0.28 -25.48
N ASP A 2 19.67 0.75 -25.93
CA ASP A 2 19.35 2.18 -26.15
C ASP A 2 18.95 2.93 -24.86
N GLY A 3 18.75 2.21 -23.75
CA GLY A 3 18.38 2.79 -22.46
C GLY A 3 16.88 2.95 -22.25
N THR A 4 16.04 2.42 -23.14
CA THR A 4 14.59 2.47 -23.01
C THR A 4 14.12 1.72 -21.75
N ILE A 5 13.29 2.38 -20.93
CA ILE A 5 12.70 1.79 -19.72
C ILE A 5 11.43 1.02 -20.11
N ALA A 6 11.35 -0.25 -19.74
CA ALA A 6 10.18 -1.12 -19.93
C ALA A 6 9.73 -1.70 -18.58
N GLY A 7 9.07 -0.87 -17.77
CA GLY A 7 8.54 -1.25 -16.46
C GLY A 7 9.51 -0.97 -15.29
N SER A 8 9.12 -1.44 -14.10
CA SER A 8 9.89 -1.31 -12.86
C SER A 8 10.03 -2.67 -12.18
N THR A 9 11.13 -2.87 -11.46
CA THR A 9 11.37 -4.05 -10.61
C THR A 9 11.01 -3.83 -9.14
N THR A 10 10.42 -2.67 -8.82
CA THR A 10 10.02 -2.30 -7.46
C THR A 10 8.75 -3.04 -7.01
N ASN A 11 8.41 -2.91 -5.73
CA ASN A 11 7.13 -3.36 -5.17
C ASN A 11 6.47 -2.24 -4.35
N ILE A 12 5.18 -2.39 -4.05
CA ILE A 12 4.40 -1.36 -3.36
C ILE A 12 4.98 -1.01 -1.98
N HIS A 13 5.49 -1.99 -1.23
CA HIS A 13 6.11 -1.72 0.07
C HIS A 13 7.35 -0.81 -0.06
N LYS A 14 8.19 -1.09 -1.06
CA LYS A 14 9.36 -0.27 -1.34
C LYS A 14 8.97 1.14 -1.78
N GLU A 15 7.91 1.27 -2.57
CA GLU A 15 7.40 2.59 -2.97
C GLU A 15 6.80 3.37 -1.80
N VAL A 16 6.11 2.71 -0.86
CA VAL A 16 5.66 3.35 0.40
C VAL A 16 6.86 3.93 1.15
N GLN A 17 7.93 3.15 1.33
CA GLN A 17 9.15 3.63 1.98
C GLN A 17 9.80 4.79 1.21
N ASN A 18 9.87 4.69 -0.12
CA ASN A 18 10.45 5.73 -0.98
C ASN A 18 9.67 7.04 -0.85
N LEU A 19 8.34 7.00 -0.95
CA LEU A 19 7.50 8.21 -0.88
C LEU A 19 7.58 8.88 0.49
N ILE A 20 7.62 8.10 1.57
CA ILE A 20 7.84 8.64 2.93
C ILE A 20 9.22 9.30 3.01
N ARG A 21 10.27 8.64 2.50
CA ARG A 21 11.63 9.20 2.47
C ARG A 21 11.72 10.47 1.64
N PHE A 22 10.92 10.60 0.58
CA PHE A 22 10.84 11.79 -0.26
C PHE A 22 10.03 12.94 0.38
N GLY A 23 9.47 12.73 1.59
CA GLY A 23 8.76 13.77 2.34
C GLY A 23 7.27 13.86 2.04
N VAL A 24 6.68 12.89 1.33
CA VAL A 24 5.22 12.86 1.11
C VAL A 24 4.54 12.54 2.45
N PRO A 25 3.47 13.28 2.84
CA PRO A 25 2.78 13.02 4.09
C PRO A 25 2.32 11.56 4.22
N VAL A 26 2.64 10.90 5.33
CA VAL A 26 2.35 9.47 5.54
C VAL A 26 0.89 9.12 5.26
N ARG A 27 -0.07 9.96 5.71
CA ARG A 27 -1.51 9.73 5.44
C ARG A 27 -1.83 9.69 3.95
N GLN A 28 -1.14 10.48 3.14
CA GLN A 28 -1.33 10.48 1.68
C GLN A 28 -0.72 9.22 1.07
N VAL A 29 0.49 8.82 1.48
CA VAL A 29 1.14 7.58 1.01
C VAL A 29 0.26 6.37 1.30
N ILE A 30 -0.25 6.24 2.54
CA ILE A 30 -1.12 5.13 2.91
C ILE A 30 -2.41 5.13 2.09
N LYS A 31 -3.05 6.29 1.88
CA LYS A 31 -4.25 6.37 1.02
C LYS A 31 -3.96 5.94 -0.42
N SER A 32 -2.83 6.38 -0.98
CA SER A 32 -2.40 6.00 -2.34
C SER A 32 -2.14 4.51 -2.48
N ALA A 33 -1.65 3.85 -1.43
CA ALA A 33 -1.41 2.40 -1.45
C ALA A 33 -2.65 1.56 -1.07
N THR A 34 -3.76 2.17 -0.63
CA THR A 34 -4.92 1.45 -0.07
C THR A 34 -6.26 1.93 -0.63
N ILE A 35 -6.88 2.93 -0.02
CA ILE A 35 -8.27 3.32 -0.32
C ILE A 35 -8.43 3.97 -1.69
N ASN A 36 -7.42 4.66 -2.21
CA ASN A 36 -7.50 5.32 -3.51
C ASN A 36 -7.64 4.31 -4.65
N PRO A 37 -6.74 3.31 -4.81
CA PRO A 37 -6.91 2.29 -5.84
C PRO A 37 -8.17 1.44 -5.62
N ALA A 38 -8.58 1.18 -4.37
CA ALA A 38 -9.83 0.47 -4.10
C ALA A 38 -11.05 1.23 -4.64
N LYS A 39 -11.11 2.56 -4.45
CA LYS A 39 -12.17 3.39 -5.02
C LYS A 39 -12.14 3.43 -6.54
N GLU A 40 -10.95 3.51 -7.14
CA GLU A 40 -10.79 3.58 -8.59
C GLU A 40 -11.36 2.35 -9.29
N ILE A 41 -11.31 1.18 -8.63
CA ILE A 41 -11.86 -0.08 -9.15
C ILE A 41 -13.25 -0.42 -8.59
N GLY A 42 -13.87 0.47 -7.79
CA GLY A 42 -15.19 0.24 -7.18
C GLY A 42 -15.22 -0.82 -6.06
N ALA A 43 -14.08 -1.14 -5.45
CA ALA A 43 -13.93 -2.14 -4.39
C ALA A 43 -13.84 -1.54 -2.98
N GLU A 44 -14.13 -0.25 -2.81
CA GLU A 44 -14.07 0.43 -1.52
C GLU A 44 -15.16 -0.02 -0.54
N GLY A 45 -16.16 -0.78 -0.98
CA GLY A 45 -17.08 -1.49 -0.08
C GLY A 45 -16.41 -2.65 0.66
N GLU A 46 -15.38 -3.25 0.06
CA GLU A 46 -14.82 -4.53 0.50
C GLU A 46 -13.39 -4.41 1.07
N ILE A 47 -12.57 -3.53 0.48
CA ILE A 47 -11.13 -3.41 0.80
C ILE A 47 -10.68 -1.94 0.94
N GLY A 48 -9.39 -1.73 1.18
CA GLY A 48 -8.73 -0.42 1.16
C GLY A 48 -8.88 0.42 2.43
N SER A 49 -9.65 -0.02 3.44
CA SER A 49 -9.72 0.65 4.75
C SER A 49 -10.03 -0.33 5.88
N ILE A 50 -9.63 0.02 7.09
CA ILE A 50 -9.98 -0.73 8.30
C ILE A 50 -11.36 -0.29 8.78
N ARG A 51 -12.38 -1.11 8.55
CA ARG A 51 -13.77 -0.90 9.00
C ARG A 51 -14.47 -2.24 9.17
N ALA A 52 -15.39 -2.33 10.15
CA ALA A 52 -16.23 -3.51 10.31
C ALA A 52 -16.99 -3.84 9.02
N GLY A 53 -17.05 -5.14 8.69
CA GLY A 53 -17.68 -5.67 7.47
C GLY A 53 -16.75 -5.78 6.25
N LYS A 54 -15.53 -5.23 6.30
CA LYS A 54 -14.53 -5.35 5.22
C LYS A 54 -13.64 -6.57 5.39
N GLN A 55 -12.93 -6.95 4.31
CA GLN A 55 -11.94 -8.01 4.38
C GLN A 55 -10.80 -7.66 5.34
N ALA A 56 -10.39 -8.62 6.16
CA ALA A 56 -9.28 -8.49 7.10
C ALA A 56 -7.92 -8.69 6.39
N ASP A 57 -7.65 -7.81 5.42
CA ASP A 57 -6.39 -7.72 4.69
C ASP A 57 -5.58 -6.55 5.27
N LEU A 58 -4.52 -6.86 6.02
CA LEU A 58 -3.75 -5.88 6.80
C LEU A 58 -2.25 -6.11 6.60
N VAL A 59 -1.48 -5.02 6.61
CA VAL A 59 -0.03 -5.07 6.73
C VAL A 59 0.34 -4.24 7.96
N VAL A 60 1.00 -4.88 8.92
CA VAL A 60 1.51 -4.23 10.13
C VAL A 60 2.96 -3.86 9.89
N MET A 61 3.32 -2.61 10.16
CA MET A 61 4.68 -2.11 10.02
C MET A 61 5.21 -1.57 11.35
N ASP A 62 6.52 -1.67 11.55
CA ASP A 62 7.21 -1.05 12.67
C ASP A 62 7.48 0.45 12.42
N SER A 63 8.17 1.11 13.35
CA SER A 63 8.56 2.52 13.24
C SER A 63 9.54 2.82 12.11
N ASP A 64 10.24 1.79 11.60
CA ASP A 64 11.15 1.89 10.46
C ASP A 64 10.44 1.64 9.12
N TRP A 65 9.11 1.48 9.13
CA TRP A 65 8.30 1.08 7.98
C TRP A 65 8.71 -0.27 7.39
N LYS A 66 9.19 -1.22 8.22
CA LYS A 66 9.41 -2.61 7.80
C LYS A 66 8.17 -3.44 8.14
N ILE A 67 7.87 -4.44 7.31
CA ILE A 67 6.74 -5.35 7.56
C ILE A 67 7.03 -6.19 8.79
N ALA A 68 6.19 -6.06 9.81
CA ALA A 68 6.21 -6.88 11.02
C ALA A 68 5.25 -8.08 10.90
N ALA A 69 4.10 -7.90 10.25
CA ALA A 69 3.14 -8.96 9.98
C ALA A 69 2.29 -8.65 8.75
N VAL A 70 1.75 -9.69 8.12
CA VAL A 70 0.73 -9.60 7.07
C VAL A 70 -0.43 -10.48 7.49
N VAL A 71 -1.65 -9.93 7.39
CA VAL A 71 -2.89 -10.67 7.57
C VAL A 71 -3.62 -10.67 6.25
N LYS A 72 -4.00 -11.85 5.76
CA LYS A 72 -4.76 -12.04 4.53
C LYS A 72 -6.02 -12.83 4.86
N SER A 73 -7.18 -12.24 4.61
CA SER A 73 -8.48 -12.85 4.93
C SER A 73 -8.57 -13.34 6.38
N GLY A 74 -7.95 -12.59 7.31
CA GLY A 74 -7.95 -12.88 8.75
C GLY A 74 -6.91 -13.90 9.23
N ARG A 75 -5.94 -14.31 8.39
CA ARG A 75 -4.85 -15.24 8.75
C ARG A 75 -3.48 -14.63 8.53
#